data_AF-A0A7J4RZH4-F1
#
_entry.id   AF-A0A7J4RZH4-F1
#
_cell.length_a   1.000
_cell.length_b   1.000
_cell.length_c   1.000
_cell.angle_alpha   90.00
_cell.angle_beta   90.00
_cell.angle_gamma   90.00
#
_symmetry.space_group_name_H-M   'P 1'
#
loop_
_entity.id
_entity.type
_entity.pdbx_description
1 polymer ?
#
loop_
_entity_poly.entity_id
_entity_poly.type
_entity_poly.pdbx_seq_one_letter_code
_entity_poly.pdbx_strand_id
1 'polypeptide(L)'
;MHRRVKVPSRINIIGEHTDYAGGLALPFAIAPFLELEIIPCDNDFIGDETVVQLWRAVGGYPAKLVVNSSIPIGKGMSSSAALCIAIVIGVKPDLNRLQICLKAQRLEHEVLGTKCGLLDQMAMVFARKNYACLINFDELSVEHIAIPKSWRFKLVDSKIHRKLADIGYQANAEYLLEHLTKENQRVTEALNSDAKELGLLLNQSHQSLVNLGVSLPEIDRLVNNLQSTPGVLGARMMGGGYGGMILVIVESDEILPDSRTVSSTGSFSFEEFS
;
A
#
# COMPACT_ATOMS: atom_id res chain seq x y z
N MET A 1 -18.07 -26.35 -2.19
CA MET A 1 -17.19 -25.66 -1.22
C MET A 1 -17.11 -24.20 -1.56
N HIS A 2 -17.68 -23.37 -0.70
CA HIS A 2 -17.61 -21.91 -0.78
C HIS A 2 -16.27 -21.46 -0.18
N ARG A 3 -15.57 -20.51 -0.80
CA ARG A 3 -14.33 -19.93 -0.26
C ARG A 3 -14.50 -18.45 0.04
N ARG A 4 -13.81 -17.97 1.07
CA ARG A 4 -13.66 -16.54 1.35
C ARG A 4 -12.20 -16.19 1.51
N VAL A 5 -11.77 -15.12 0.84
CA VAL A 5 -10.44 -14.52 1.01
C VAL A 5 -10.60 -13.10 1.52
N LYS A 6 -9.89 -12.76 2.60
CA LYS A 6 -9.87 -11.41 3.15
C LYS A 6 -8.46 -10.86 3.13
N VAL A 7 -8.26 -9.72 2.50
CA VAL A 7 -6.94 -9.08 2.34
C VAL A 7 -7.00 -7.68 2.97
N PRO A 8 -6.07 -7.32 3.86
CA PRO A 8 -6.01 -5.97 4.42
C PRO A 8 -5.60 -4.95 3.37
N SER A 9 -5.73 -3.67 3.68
CA SER A 9 -5.02 -2.60 2.98
C SER A 9 -3.63 -2.40 3.60
N ARG A 10 -2.86 -1.43 3.11
CA ARG A 10 -1.53 -1.08 3.62
C ARG A 10 -1.29 0.42 3.61
N ILE A 11 -0.42 0.86 4.51
CA ILE A 11 0.25 2.15 4.40
C ILE A 11 1.75 1.93 4.23
N ASN A 12 2.44 2.88 3.62
CA ASN A 12 3.89 2.91 3.57
C ASN A 12 4.39 3.99 4.54
N ILE A 13 5.22 3.62 5.53
CA ILE A 13 5.79 4.62 6.45
C ILE A 13 6.77 5.49 5.67
N ILE A 14 7.72 4.86 4.98
CA ILE A 14 8.80 5.50 4.24
C ILE A 14 9.41 4.51 3.23
N GLY A 15 10.08 4.99 2.19
CA GLY A 15 10.55 4.15 1.08
C GLY A 15 9.60 4.18 -0.11
N GLU A 16 9.11 5.37 -0.45
CA GLU A 16 8.23 5.52 -1.61
C GLU A 16 9.07 5.57 -2.89
N HIS A 17 8.54 5.02 -3.98
CA HIS A 17 9.24 5.01 -5.27
C HIS A 17 10.62 4.31 -5.28
N THR A 18 10.86 3.37 -4.36
CA THR A 18 12.09 2.55 -4.31
C THR A 18 11.89 1.14 -4.88
N ASP A 19 10.64 0.68 -4.97
CA ASP A 19 10.26 -0.71 -5.24
C ASP A 19 10.55 -1.18 -6.67
N TYR A 20 10.45 -0.29 -7.65
CA TYR A 20 10.82 -0.58 -9.04
C TYR A 20 12.33 -0.54 -9.29
N ALA A 21 13.14 -0.15 -8.29
CA ALA A 21 14.58 0.01 -8.41
C ALA A 21 15.39 -0.86 -7.41
N GLY A 22 14.75 -1.86 -6.80
CA GLY A 22 15.42 -2.77 -5.87
C GLY A 22 15.76 -2.15 -4.50
N GLY A 23 15.15 -1.02 -4.14
CA GLY A 23 15.45 -0.35 -2.87
C GLY A 23 14.74 -0.98 -1.66
N LEU A 24 14.57 -0.16 -0.62
CA LEU A 24 13.97 -0.52 0.65
C LEU A 24 12.64 0.22 0.85
N ALA A 25 11.72 -0.41 1.59
CA ALA A 25 10.53 0.26 2.11
C ALA A 25 10.10 -0.30 3.47
N LEU A 26 9.35 0.50 4.22
CA LEU A 26 8.87 0.14 5.56
C LEU A 26 7.33 0.26 5.68
N PRO A 27 6.54 -0.54 4.97
CA PRO A 27 5.08 -0.53 5.09
C PRO A 27 4.54 -1.39 6.23
N PHE A 28 3.25 -1.21 6.55
CA PHE A 28 2.48 -2.18 7.32
C PHE A 28 1.01 -2.25 6.86
N ALA A 29 0.37 -3.39 7.10
CA ALA A 29 -1.04 -3.59 6.76
C ALA A 29 -1.98 -2.94 7.77
N ILE A 30 -3.12 -2.41 7.29
CA ILE A 30 -4.17 -1.76 8.11
C ILE A 30 -5.55 -2.37 7.86
N ALA A 31 -6.50 -2.06 8.75
CA ALA A 31 -7.78 -2.75 8.86
C ALA A 31 -8.91 -2.41 7.85
N PRO A 32 -8.88 -1.45 6.91
CA PRO A 32 -9.83 -1.56 5.80
C PRO A 32 -9.44 -2.81 4.98
N PHE A 33 -10.39 -3.72 4.79
CA PHE A 33 -10.20 -4.99 4.11
C PHE A 33 -10.99 -5.06 2.80
N LEU A 34 -10.46 -5.83 1.86
CA LEU A 34 -11.18 -6.39 0.74
C LEU A 34 -11.51 -7.85 1.03
N GLU A 35 -12.75 -8.23 0.79
CA GLU A 35 -13.26 -9.59 0.94
C GLU A 35 -13.76 -10.08 -0.43
N LEU A 36 -13.28 -11.25 -0.84
CA LEU A 36 -13.72 -11.96 -2.03
C LEU A 36 -14.42 -13.25 -1.59
N GLU A 37 -15.72 -13.34 -1.85
CA GLU A 37 -16.49 -14.59 -1.73
C GLU A 37 -16.54 -15.30 -3.08
N ILE A 38 -16.28 -16.61 -3.06
CA ILE A 38 -16.14 -17.47 -4.23
C ILE A 38 -17.09 -18.64 -4.05
N ILE A 39 -18.17 -18.64 -4.82
CA ILE A 39 -19.21 -19.66 -4.76
C ILE A 39 -19.16 -20.43 -6.09
N PRO A 40 -18.71 -21.69 -6.11
CA PRO A 40 -18.72 -22.49 -7.33
C PRO A 40 -20.11 -22.50 -7.97
N CYS A 41 -20.17 -22.42 -9.30
CA CYS A 41 -21.40 -22.56 -10.05
C CYS A 41 -21.17 -23.35 -11.34
N ASP A 42 -22.24 -23.85 -11.95
CA ASP A 42 -22.12 -24.68 -13.15
C ASP A 42 -21.81 -23.81 -14.38
N ASN A 43 -20.72 -24.15 -15.09
CA ASN A 43 -20.34 -23.70 -16.45
C ASN A 43 -20.30 -22.19 -16.74
N ASP A 44 -20.54 -21.32 -15.77
CA ASP A 44 -20.55 -19.86 -15.96
C ASP A 44 -19.70 -19.11 -14.93
N PHE A 45 -19.36 -17.86 -15.24
CA PHE A 45 -18.62 -16.96 -14.36
C PHE A 45 -19.49 -15.73 -14.05
N ILE A 46 -19.86 -15.57 -12.79
CA ILE A 46 -20.82 -14.53 -12.37
C ILE A 46 -20.09 -13.52 -11.49
N GLY A 47 -20.04 -12.26 -11.87
CA GLY A 47 -19.40 -11.21 -11.09
C GLY A 47 -19.14 -9.96 -11.91
N ASP A 48 -18.48 -8.98 -11.30
CA ASP A 48 -17.95 -7.83 -12.03
C ASP A 48 -16.99 -8.29 -13.14
N GLU A 49 -17.04 -7.65 -14.30
CA GLU A 49 -16.30 -8.07 -15.49
C GLU A 49 -14.79 -8.11 -15.25
N THR A 50 -14.24 -7.11 -14.56
CA THR A 50 -12.80 -7.04 -14.26
C THR A 50 -12.41 -8.16 -13.29
N VAL A 51 -13.24 -8.44 -12.30
CA VAL A 51 -13.02 -9.53 -11.33
C VAL A 51 -13.02 -10.89 -12.04
N VAL A 52 -13.96 -11.13 -12.95
CA VAL A 52 -14.03 -12.36 -13.75
C VAL A 52 -12.82 -12.50 -14.67
N GLN A 53 -12.37 -11.42 -15.31
CA GLN A 53 -11.16 -11.42 -16.15
C GLN A 53 -9.91 -11.81 -15.33
N LEU A 54 -9.71 -11.20 -14.16
CA LEU A 54 -8.63 -11.54 -13.24
C LEU A 54 -8.68 -13.00 -12.79
N TRP A 55 -9.87 -13.47 -12.41
CA TRP A 55 -10.10 -14.85 -11.98
C TRP A 55 -9.76 -15.87 -13.07
N ARG A 56 -10.17 -15.61 -14.31
CA ARG A 56 -9.84 -16.45 -15.47
C ARG A 56 -8.34 -16.43 -15.77
N ALA A 57 -7.68 -15.28 -15.66
CA ALA A 57 -6.25 -15.13 -15.96
C ALA A 57 -5.35 -15.99 -15.06
N VAL A 58 -5.78 -16.33 -13.83
CA VAL A 58 -5.05 -17.25 -12.95
C VAL A 58 -5.48 -18.72 -13.08
N GLY A 59 -6.44 -19.02 -13.96
CA GLY A 59 -7.00 -20.36 -14.17
C GLY A 59 -8.11 -20.73 -13.18
N GLY A 60 -8.90 -19.75 -12.72
CA GLY A 60 -10.03 -19.99 -11.84
C GLY A 60 -11.16 -20.78 -12.51
N TYR A 61 -11.85 -21.60 -11.72
CA TYR A 61 -13.00 -22.41 -12.15
C TYR A 61 -14.30 -21.58 -12.24
N PRO A 62 -15.34 -22.04 -12.96
CA PRO A 62 -16.66 -21.40 -12.97
C PRO A 62 -17.20 -21.10 -11.55
N ALA A 63 -17.38 -19.82 -11.24
CA ALA A 63 -17.78 -19.38 -9.91
C ALA A 63 -18.51 -18.04 -9.97
N LYS A 64 -19.39 -17.83 -8.99
CA LYS A 64 -19.87 -16.52 -8.59
C LYS A 64 -18.85 -15.85 -7.67
N LEU A 65 -18.38 -14.68 -8.08
CA LEU A 65 -17.35 -13.88 -7.44
C LEU A 65 -17.98 -12.60 -6.90
N VAL A 66 -18.02 -12.46 -5.58
CA VAL A 66 -18.58 -11.28 -4.91
C VAL A 66 -17.46 -10.56 -4.17
N VAL A 67 -17.24 -9.30 -4.53
CA VAL A 67 -16.23 -8.44 -3.89
C VAL A 67 -16.92 -7.44 -2.99
N ASN A 68 -16.56 -7.46 -1.70
CA ASN A 68 -16.96 -6.46 -0.72
C ASN A 68 -15.69 -5.76 -0.21
N SER A 69 -15.60 -4.44 -0.32
CA SER A 69 -14.40 -3.71 0.11
C SER A 69 -14.75 -2.52 0.99
N SER A 70 -14.03 -2.43 2.11
CA SER A 70 -13.97 -1.24 2.96
C SER A 70 -12.73 -0.38 2.68
N ILE A 71 -11.90 -0.78 1.70
CA ILE A 71 -10.74 -0.04 1.22
C ILE A 71 -11.20 1.09 0.31
N PRO A 72 -10.94 2.36 0.65
CA PRO A 72 -11.32 3.46 -0.22
C PRO A 72 -10.59 3.41 -1.56
N ILE A 73 -11.37 3.42 -2.64
CA ILE A 73 -10.89 3.33 -4.02
C ILE A 73 -10.20 4.64 -4.41
N GLY A 74 -9.08 4.54 -5.14
CA GLY A 74 -8.39 5.71 -5.71
C GLY A 74 -7.68 6.60 -4.68
N LYS A 75 -7.45 6.11 -3.45
CA LYS A 75 -6.82 6.88 -2.37
C LYS A 75 -5.42 6.40 -1.98
N GLY A 76 -4.72 5.70 -2.89
CA GLY A 76 -3.37 5.19 -2.61
C GLY A 76 -3.31 4.10 -1.53
N MET A 77 -4.41 3.38 -1.29
CA MET A 77 -4.56 2.32 -0.26
C MET A 77 -4.59 0.89 -0.84
N SER A 78 -4.02 0.69 -2.03
CA SER A 78 -3.77 -0.65 -2.61
C SER A 78 -4.99 -1.53 -2.85
N SER A 79 -6.15 -0.94 -3.16
CA SER A 79 -7.36 -1.74 -3.42
C SER A 79 -7.22 -2.69 -4.62
N SER A 80 -6.46 -2.32 -5.66
CA SER A 80 -6.22 -3.18 -6.83
C SER A 80 -5.32 -4.36 -6.47
N ALA A 81 -4.19 -4.09 -5.81
CA ALA A 81 -3.28 -5.12 -5.33
C ALA A 81 -3.98 -6.09 -4.36
N ALA A 82 -4.83 -5.59 -3.45
CA ALA A 82 -5.59 -6.43 -2.53
C ALA A 82 -6.55 -7.38 -3.27
N LEU A 83 -7.20 -6.89 -4.34
CA LEU A 83 -8.04 -7.72 -5.20
C LEU A 83 -7.22 -8.79 -5.93
N CYS A 84 -6.09 -8.42 -6.54
CA CYS A 84 -5.21 -9.36 -7.24
C CYS A 84 -4.67 -10.45 -6.29
N ILE A 85 -4.30 -10.10 -5.06
CA ILE A 85 -3.91 -11.06 -4.01
C ILE A 85 -5.08 -11.99 -3.67
N ALA A 86 -6.29 -11.44 -3.46
CA ALA A 86 -7.47 -12.24 -3.13
C ALA A 86 -7.81 -13.26 -4.23
N ILE A 87 -7.72 -12.84 -5.50
CA ILE A 87 -7.92 -13.70 -6.67
C ILE A 87 -6.88 -14.83 -6.71
N VAL A 88 -5.59 -14.51 -6.55
CA VAL A 88 -4.51 -15.50 -6.60
C VAL A 88 -4.68 -16.54 -5.50
N ILE A 89 -4.94 -16.11 -4.27
CA ILE A 89 -5.16 -17.02 -3.12
C ILE A 89 -6.41 -17.87 -3.33
N GLY A 90 -7.50 -17.27 -3.82
CA GLY A 90 -8.77 -17.96 -4.04
C GLY A 90 -8.65 -19.12 -5.04
N VAL A 91 -7.80 -18.96 -6.05
CA VAL A 91 -7.54 -19.99 -7.08
C VAL A 91 -6.41 -20.94 -6.68
N LYS A 92 -5.33 -20.42 -6.09
CA LYS A 92 -4.09 -21.16 -5.80
C LYS A 92 -3.67 -20.99 -4.33
N PRO A 93 -4.42 -21.55 -3.36
CA PRO A 93 -4.17 -21.35 -1.93
C PRO A 93 -2.83 -21.94 -1.46
N ASP A 94 -2.27 -22.91 -2.18
CA ASP A 94 -1.03 -23.61 -1.79
C ASP A 94 0.27 -22.87 -2.17
N LEU A 95 0.17 -21.70 -2.82
CA LEU A 95 1.35 -20.92 -3.17
C LEU A 95 2.03 -20.34 -1.95
N ASN A 96 3.37 -20.28 -2.00
CA ASN A 96 4.10 -19.55 -0.98
C ASN A 96 3.87 -18.03 -1.12
N ARG A 97 4.17 -17.28 -0.04
CA ARG A 97 3.92 -15.84 0.05
C ARG A 97 4.53 -15.05 -1.12
N LEU A 98 5.78 -15.32 -1.50
CA LEU A 98 6.43 -14.61 -2.60
C LEU A 98 5.78 -14.93 -3.96
N GLN A 99 5.40 -16.18 -4.19
CA GLN A 99 4.67 -16.58 -5.39
C GLN A 99 3.30 -15.91 -5.50
N ILE A 100 2.61 -15.71 -4.37
CA ILE A 100 1.36 -14.92 -4.32
C ILE A 100 1.63 -13.49 -4.79
N CYS A 101 2.65 -12.82 -4.22
CA CYS A 101 3.00 -11.45 -4.58
C CYS A 101 3.32 -11.30 -6.07
N LEU A 102 4.20 -12.15 -6.61
CA LEU A 102 4.63 -12.09 -8.01
C LEU A 102 3.47 -12.34 -8.98
N LYS A 103 2.56 -13.27 -8.66
CA LYS A 103 1.37 -13.50 -9.48
C LYS A 103 0.36 -12.37 -9.39
N ALA A 104 0.16 -11.79 -8.21
CA ALA A 104 -0.73 -10.66 -8.03
C ALA A 104 -0.22 -9.42 -8.79
N GLN A 105 1.09 -9.13 -8.72
CA GLN A 105 1.72 -8.07 -9.50
C GLN A 105 1.57 -8.31 -11.01
N ARG A 106 1.79 -9.56 -11.46
CA ARG A 106 1.59 -9.93 -12.87
C ARG A 106 0.17 -9.66 -13.36
N LEU A 107 -0.85 -9.90 -12.53
CA LEU A 107 -2.23 -9.55 -12.86
C LEU A 107 -2.43 -8.04 -13.01
N GLU A 108 -1.83 -7.23 -12.14
CA GLU A 108 -1.91 -5.77 -12.28
C GLU A 108 -1.28 -5.30 -13.59
N HIS A 109 -0.15 -5.90 -13.99
CA HIS A 109 0.53 -5.56 -15.24
C HIS A 109 -0.22 -6.02 -16.48
N GLU A 110 -0.63 -7.28 -16.53
CA GLU A 110 -1.14 -7.93 -17.74
C GLU A 110 -2.65 -7.76 -17.94
N VAL A 111 -3.42 -7.64 -16.85
CA VAL A 111 -4.89 -7.56 -16.91
C VAL A 111 -5.36 -6.13 -16.64
N LEU A 112 -4.84 -5.49 -15.58
CA LEU A 112 -5.24 -4.12 -15.23
C LEU A 112 -4.42 -3.04 -15.95
N GLY A 113 -3.37 -3.41 -16.67
CA GLY A 113 -2.49 -2.50 -17.41
C GLY A 113 -1.72 -1.51 -16.53
N THR A 114 -1.63 -1.76 -15.23
CA THR A 114 -0.97 -0.86 -14.27
C THR A 114 0.45 -1.33 -14.01
N LYS A 115 1.45 -0.52 -14.39
CA LYS A 115 2.86 -0.81 -14.09
C LYS A 115 3.18 -0.40 -12.65
N CYS A 116 3.29 -1.38 -11.75
CA CYS A 116 3.63 -1.18 -10.33
C CYS A 116 4.81 -2.06 -9.90
N GLY A 117 5.52 -1.68 -8.82
CA GLY A 117 6.46 -2.58 -8.15
C GLY A 117 5.75 -3.58 -7.23
N LEU A 118 6.47 -4.10 -6.24
CA LEU A 118 6.03 -5.16 -5.34
C LEU A 118 5.60 -4.68 -3.94
N LEU A 119 5.71 -3.37 -3.67
CA LEU A 119 5.47 -2.78 -2.35
C LEU A 119 4.13 -3.22 -1.76
N ASP A 120 3.06 -3.03 -2.54
CA ASP A 120 1.69 -3.25 -2.08
C ASP A 120 1.46 -4.72 -1.73
N GLN A 121 1.84 -5.61 -2.64
CA GLN A 121 1.58 -7.03 -2.49
C GLN A 121 2.39 -7.59 -1.33
N MET A 122 3.68 -7.25 -1.23
CA MET A 122 4.54 -7.70 -0.14
C MET A 122 4.11 -7.14 1.21
N ALA A 123 3.71 -5.85 1.28
CA ALA A 123 3.23 -5.24 2.51
C ALA A 123 2.01 -5.97 3.11
N MET A 124 1.06 -6.39 2.28
CA MET A 124 -0.16 -7.06 2.73
C MET A 124 0.07 -8.57 2.97
N VAL A 125 0.79 -9.23 2.06
CA VAL A 125 1.02 -10.68 2.12
C VAL A 125 2.03 -11.06 3.18
N PHE A 126 2.97 -10.21 3.58
CA PHE A 126 3.90 -10.51 4.68
C PHE A 126 3.53 -9.87 6.02
N ALA A 127 2.40 -9.16 6.09
CA ALA A 127 2.02 -8.42 7.28
C ALA A 127 1.92 -9.28 8.56
N ARG A 128 2.34 -8.68 9.68
CA ARG A 128 2.18 -9.23 11.02
C ARG A 128 1.67 -8.15 11.95
N LYS A 129 0.64 -8.48 12.74
CA LYS A 129 0.05 -7.54 13.71
C LYS A 129 1.13 -7.02 14.66
N ASN A 130 1.18 -5.70 14.86
CA ASN A 130 2.17 -4.94 15.63
C ASN A 130 3.57 -4.79 15.00
N TYR A 131 3.76 -5.20 13.74
CA TYR A 131 5.02 -5.07 13.03
C TYR A 131 4.86 -4.31 11.71
N ALA A 132 5.90 -3.59 11.31
CA ALA A 132 6.14 -3.16 9.94
C ALA A 132 7.00 -4.20 9.22
N CYS A 133 6.92 -4.21 7.90
CA CYS A 133 7.73 -5.04 7.03
C CYS A 133 8.85 -4.19 6.46
N LEU A 134 10.10 -4.42 6.88
CA LEU A 134 11.25 -3.91 6.13
C LEU A 134 11.40 -4.79 4.90
N ILE A 135 11.09 -4.25 3.74
CA ILE A 135 11.14 -4.96 2.46
C ILE A 135 12.42 -4.55 1.74
N ASN A 136 13.20 -5.52 1.28
CA ASN A 136 14.27 -5.32 0.33
C ASN A 136 13.82 -5.88 -1.03
N PHE A 137 13.66 -5.00 -2.02
CA PHE A 137 13.14 -5.36 -3.34
C PHE A 137 14.20 -5.99 -4.26
N ASP A 138 15.49 -5.80 -3.98
CA ASP A 138 16.57 -6.47 -4.71
C ASP A 138 16.66 -7.95 -4.30
N GLU A 139 16.61 -8.21 -3.00
CA GLU A 139 16.68 -9.59 -2.45
C GLU A 139 15.31 -10.29 -2.39
N LEU A 140 14.21 -9.55 -2.59
CA LEU A 140 12.84 -10.01 -2.37
C LEU A 140 12.61 -10.58 -0.96
N SER A 141 13.24 -9.96 0.04
CA SER A 141 13.21 -10.38 1.44
C SER A 141 12.36 -9.46 2.31
N VAL A 142 11.87 -9.98 3.44
CA VAL A 142 11.08 -9.22 4.42
C VAL A 142 11.57 -9.52 5.82
N GLU A 143 11.92 -8.47 6.56
CA GLU A 143 12.16 -8.50 7.99
C GLU A 143 11.01 -7.81 8.75
N HIS A 144 10.60 -8.37 9.89
CA HIS A 144 9.53 -7.80 10.71
C HIS A 144 10.08 -6.90 11.80
N ILE A 145 9.83 -5.60 11.67
CA ILE A 145 10.26 -4.58 12.62
C ILE A 145 9.11 -4.24 13.56
N ALA A 146 9.30 -4.40 14.87
CA ALA A 146 8.26 -4.08 15.84
C ALA A 146 7.95 -2.58 15.80
N ILE A 147 6.68 -2.20 15.66
CA ILE A 147 6.29 -0.79 15.62
C ILE A 147 6.36 -0.22 17.04
N PRO A 148 7.18 0.82 17.29
CA PRO A 148 7.23 1.48 18.59
C PRO A 148 5.85 2.03 18.98
N LYS A 149 5.46 1.86 20.25
CA LYS A 149 4.18 2.40 20.77
C LYS A 149 4.12 3.93 20.70
N SER A 150 5.26 4.60 20.60
CA SER A 150 5.37 6.05 20.42
C SER A 150 5.02 6.50 19.01
N TRP A 151 5.10 5.61 18.01
CA TRP A 151 4.72 5.94 16.64
C TRP A 151 3.20 5.89 16.50
N ARG A 152 2.59 7.07 16.50
CA ARG A 152 1.15 7.24 16.31
C ARG A 152 0.86 7.83 14.94
N PHE A 153 0.21 7.06 14.09
CA PHE A 153 -0.07 7.47 12.72
C PHE A 153 -1.54 7.85 12.53
N LYS A 154 -1.75 8.96 11.83
CA LYS A 154 -3.04 9.43 11.34
C LYS A 154 -3.01 9.43 9.81
N LEU A 155 -4.17 9.18 9.19
CA LEU A 155 -4.37 9.36 7.77
C LEU A 155 -5.30 10.53 7.49
N VAL A 156 -4.84 11.45 6.65
CA VAL A 156 -5.61 12.60 6.17
C VAL A 156 -5.90 12.42 4.69
N ASP A 157 -7.16 12.49 4.30
CA ASP A 157 -7.58 12.41 2.90
C ASP A 157 -7.45 13.78 2.24
N SER A 158 -6.58 13.91 1.23
CA SER A 158 -6.38 15.17 0.51
C SER A 158 -7.61 15.66 -0.26
N LYS A 159 -8.62 14.78 -0.49
CA LYS A 159 -9.78 15.03 -1.36
C LYS A 159 -9.43 15.28 -2.82
N ILE A 160 -8.16 15.14 -3.19
CA ILE A 160 -7.67 15.25 -4.56
C ILE A 160 -7.56 13.82 -5.11
N HIS A 161 -8.36 13.53 -6.12
CA HIS A 161 -8.39 12.23 -6.79
C HIS A 161 -8.22 12.47 -8.29
N ARG A 162 -6.97 12.41 -8.77
CA ARG A 162 -6.65 12.43 -10.21
C ARG A 162 -6.10 11.06 -10.61
N LYS A 163 -6.43 10.57 -11.81
CA LYS A 163 -5.85 9.30 -12.29
C LYS A 163 -4.45 9.57 -12.82
N LEU A 164 -3.51 8.65 -12.58
CA LEU A 164 -2.16 8.69 -13.14
C LEU A 164 -2.16 8.86 -14.68
N ALA A 165 -3.19 8.32 -15.36
CA ALA A 165 -3.33 8.43 -16.81
C ALA A 165 -3.67 9.85 -17.31
N ASP A 166 -4.15 10.75 -16.45
CA ASP A 166 -4.56 12.10 -16.84
C ASP A 166 -3.36 13.08 -16.89
N ILE A 167 -2.20 12.66 -16.39
CA ILE A 167 -1.04 13.52 -16.17
C ILE A 167 0.17 12.86 -16.82
N GLY A 168 0.56 13.33 -18.00
CA GLY A 168 1.74 12.86 -18.75
C GLY A 168 3.09 13.26 -18.14
N TYR A 169 3.19 13.33 -16.80
CA TYR A 169 4.39 13.77 -16.11
C TYR A 169 5.27 12.58 -15.74
N GLN A 170 6.53 12.66 -16.17
CA GLN A 170 7.57 11.68 -15.90
C GLN A 170 8.42 12.17 -14.74
N ALA A 171 8.75 11.27 -13.80
CA ALA A 171 9.73 11.54 -12.76
C ALA A 171 11.00 12.14 -13.40
N ASN A 172 11.55 13.19 -12.79
CA ASN A 172 12.76 13.78 -13.32
C ASN A 172 13.92 12.78 -13.14
N ALA A 173 14.40 12.22 -14.25
CA ALA A 173 15.43 11.18 -14.26
C ALA A 173 16.73 11.60 -13.55
N GLU A 174 17.05 12.90 -13.56
CA GLU A 174 18.21 13.46 -12.84
C GLU A 174 18.04 13.31 -11.32
N TYR A 175 16.84 13.58 -10.81
CA TYR A 175 16.53 13.48 -9.38
C TYR A 175 16.20 12.06 -8.93
N LEU A 176 15.92 11.14 -9.86
CA LEU A 176 15.55 9.77 -9.51
C LEU A 176 16.66 9.06 -8.74
N LEU A 177 17.91 9.12 -9.22
CA LEU A 177 19.02 8.44 -8.55
C LEU A 177 19.32 9.04 -7.17
N GLU A 178 19.23 10.36 -7.06
CA GLU A 178 19.38 11.06 -5.78
C GLU A 178 18.26 10.66 -4.80
N HIS A 179 17.01 10.65 -5.27
CA HIS A 179 15.86 10.22 -4.49
C HIS A 179 16.04 8.79 -3.99
N LEU A 180 16.37 7.85 -4.88
CA LEU A 180 16.59 6.44 -4.52
C LEU A 180 17.68 6.32 -3.44
N THR A 181 18.83 6.96 -3.63
CA THR A 181 19.94 6.90 -2.66
C THR A 181 19.49 7.42 -1.29
N LYS A 182 18.89 8.61 -1.25
CA LYS A 182 18.49 9.25 0.00
C LYS A 182 17.29 8.58 0.65
N GLU A 183 16.34 8.06 -0.12
CA GLU A 183 15.15 7.39 0.42
C GLU A 183 15.53 6.04 1.05
N ASN A 184 16.42 5.28 0.44
CA ASN A 184 16.98 4.06 1.05
C ASN A 184 17.69 4.35 2.38
N GLN A 185 18.48 5.43 2.43
CA GLN A 185 19.11 5.88 3.66
C GLN A 185 18.06 6.22 4.72
N ARG A 186 17.01 6.99 4.37
CA ARG A 186 15.93 7.34 5.30
C ARG A 186 15.18 6.13 5.84
N VAL A 187 14.96 5.08 5.03
CA VAL A 187 14.37 3.82 5.49
C VAL A 187 15.24 3.17 6.57
N THR A 188 16.55 3.12 6.34
CA THR A 188 17.51 2.55 7.30
C THR A 188 17.57 3.38 8.60
N GLU A 189 17.59 4.71 8.49
CA GLU A 189 17.58 5.62 9.64
C GLU A 189 16.29 5.49 10.46
N ALA A 190 15.15 5.30 9.79
CA ALA A 190 13.86 5.14 10.46
C ALA A 190 13.83 3.95 11.44
N LEU A 191 14.58 2.87 11.17
CA LEU A 191 14.59 1.66 12.00
C LEU A 191 15.04 1.91 13.45
N ASN A 192 15.87 2.93 13.67
CA ASN A 192 16.42 3.27 14.98
C ASN A 192 15.90 4.61 15.51
N SER A 193 14.89 5.18 14.86
CA SER A 193 14.38 6.52 15.16
C SER A 193 13.31 6.53 16.24
N ASP A 194 13.31 7.56 17.08
CA ASP A 194 12.16 7.89 17.89
C ASP A 194 11.03 8.54 17.05
N ALA A 195 9.90 8.87 17.66
CA ALA A 195 8.75 9.43 16.93
C ALA A 195 9.05 10.81 16.30
N LYS A 196 9.91 11.63 16.94
CA LYS A 196 10.26 12.96 16.46
C LYS A 196 11.23 12.87 15.29
N GLU A 197 12.25 12.02 15.43
CA GLU A 197 13.21 11.71 14.37
C GLU A 197 12.50 11.13 13.15
N LEU A 198 11.59 10.17 13.34
CA LEU A 198 10.77 9.65 12.24
C LEU A 198 9.96 10.77 11.56
N GLY A 199 9.36 11.68 12.34
CA GLY A 199 8.65 12.83 11.79
C GLY A 199 9.50 13.69 10.87
N LEU A 200 10.76 13.96 11.24
CA LEU A 200 11.71 14.68 10.39
C LEU A 200 12.04 13.90 9.10
N LEU A 201 12.23 12.58 9.20
CA LEU A 201 12.46 11.72 8.03
C LEU A 201 11.27 11.71 7.07
N LEU A 202 10.03 11.70 7.59
CA LEU A 202 8.83 11.81 6.77
C LEU A 202 8.80 13.14 6.00
N ASN A 203 9.12 14.25 6.65
CA ASN A 203 9.15 15.56 6.01
C ASN A 203 10.21 15.63 4.89
N GLN A 204 11.40 15.08 5.14
CA GLN A 204 12.46 14.98 4.13
C GLN A 204 12.06 14.09 2.95
N SER A 205 11.41 12.95 3.23
CA SER A 205 10.88 12.06 2.21
C SER A 205 9.81 12.76 1.36
N HIS A 206 8.92 13.55 1.95
CA HIS A 206 7.97 14.36 1.19
C HIS A 206 8.67 15.37 0.28
N GLN A 207 9.60 16.16 0.80
CA GLN A 207 10.35 17.13 -0.01
C GLN A 207 11.11 16.45 -1.16
N SER A 208 11.64 15.24 -0.93
CA SER A 208 12.29 14.46 -1.98
C SER A 208 11.33 14.08 -3.11
N LEU A 209 10.06 13.79 -2.81
CA LEU A 209 9.04 13.51 -3.83
C LEU A 209 8.56 14.75 -4.57
N VAL A 210 8.52 15.91 -3.89
CA VAL A 210 8.28 17.19 -4.54
C VAL A 210 9.38 17.45 -5.58
N ASN A 211 10.64 17.27 -5.20
CA ASN A 211 11.79 17.45 -6.11
C ASN A 211 11.79 16.43 -7.27
N LEU A 212 11.35 15.20 -7.01
CA LEU A 212 11.19 14.16 -8.04
C LEU A 212 10.09 14.50 -9.07
N GLY A 213 9.18 15.41 -8.73
CA GLY A 213 8.07 15.83 -9.60
C GLY A 213 6.84 14.92 -9.54
N VAL A 214 6.68 14.15 -8.46
CA VAL A 214 5.55 13.20 -8.29
C VAL A 214 4.45 13.72 -7.34
N SER A 215 4.63 14.92 -6.79
CA SER A 215 3.61 15.61 -6.01
C SER A 215 2.88 16.69 -6.82
N LEU A 216 1.84 17.29 -6.22
CA LEU A 216 1.09 18.42 -6.76
C LEU A 216 1.19 19.61 -5.80
N PRO A 217 1.22 20.86 -6.30
CA PRO A 217 1.28 22.05 -5.44
C PRO A 217 0.17 22.11 -4.39
N GLU A 218 -1.02 21.60 -4.70
CA GLU A 218 -2.14 21.53 -3.76
C GLU A 218 -1.90 20.50 -2.65
N ILE A 219 -1.25 19.37 -2.96
CA ILE A 219 -0.83 18.37 -1.97
C ILE A 219 0.28 18.93 -1.09
N ASP A 220 1.26 19.60 -1.68
CA ASP A 220 2.40 20.18 -0.95
C ASP A 220 1.92 21.22 0.06
N ARG A 221 0.95 22.06 -0.32
CA ARG A 221 0.32 23.02 0.62
C ARG A 221 -0.38 22.32 1.77
N LEU A 222 -1.13 21.25 1.50
CA LEU A 222 -1.80 20.48 2.54
C LEU A 222 -0.79 19.84 3.51
N VAL A 223 0.27 19.24 2.97
CA VAL A 223 1.33 18.63 3.79
C VAL A 223 2.05 19.68 4.62
N ASN A 224 2.42 20.84 4.05
CA ASN A 224 3.08 21.92 4.78
C ASN A 224 2.21 22.49 5.92
N ASN A 225 0.90 22.61 5.69
CA ASN A 225 -0.04 23.01 6.73
C ASN A 225 -0.10 21.98 7.87
N LEU A 226 -0.13 20.68 7.54
CA LEU A 226 -0.08 19.61 8.53
C LEU A 226 1.24 19.63 9.32
N GLN A 227 2.38 19.76 8.65
CA GLN A 227 3.70 19.83 9.29
C GLN A 227 3.84 21.05 10.23
N SER A 228 3.11 22.13 9.95
CA SER A 228 3.09 23.35 10.80
C SER A 228 2.08 23.28 11.95
N THR A 229 1.30 22.21 12.04
CA THR A 229 0.27 22.06 13.08
C THR A 229 0.89 21.61 14.41
N PRO A 230 0.62 22.29 15.54
CA PRO A 230 1.13 21.87 16.85
C PRO A 230 0.80 20.41 17.17
N GLY A 231 1.79 19.65 17.62
CA GLY A 231 1.67 18.22 17.93
C GLY A 231 1.78 17.27 16.72
N VAL A 232 1.89 17.80 15.49
CA VAL A 232 2.31 17.00 14.33
C VAL A 232 3.84 16.94 14.30
N LEU A 233 4.37 15.73 14.29
CA LEU A 233 5.81 15.47 14.27
C LEU A 233 6.35 15.42 12.83
N GLY A 234 5.51 14.96 11.89
CA GLY A 234 5.82 14.97 10.46
C GLY A 234 4.65 14.51 9.61
N ALA A 235 4.66 14.87 8.34
CA ALA A 235 3.66 14.46 7.38
C ALA A 235 4.24 14.28 5.98
N ARG A 236 3.76 13.28 5.26
CA ARG A 236 4.07 13.06 3.85
C ARG A 236 2.89 12.48 3.10
N MET A 237 2.82 12.75 1.80
CA MET A 237 1.89 12.04 0.90
C MET A 237 2.13 10.52 0.91
N MET A 238 1.24 9.70 0.35
CA MET A 238 1.44 8.26 0.23
C MET A 238 0.95 7.74 -1.13
N GLY A 239 1.61 6.72 -1.65
CA GLY A 239 1.36 6.14 -2.96
C GLY A 239 2.06 6.87 -4.10
N GLY A 240 1.77 6.45 -5.33
CA GLY A 240 2.50 6.86 -6.54
C GLY A 240 2.30 8.31 -7.02
N GLY A 241 1.84 9.22 -6.16
CA GLY A 241 1.68 10.63 -6.49
C GLY A 241 0.24 11.12 -6.70
N TYR A 242 0.11 12.44 -6.86
CA TYR A 242 -1.05 13.09 -7.52
C TYR A 242 -2.41 13.07 -6.80
N GLY A 243 -2.41 12.83 -5.49
CA GLY A 243 -3.62 12.83 -4.67
C GLY A 243 -3.58 11.80 -3.56
N GLY A 244 -4.76 11.46 -3.05
CA GLY A 244 -4.93 10.36 -2.10
C GLY A 244 -4.67 10.74 -0.65
N MET A 245 -3.98 9.86 0.08
CA MET A 245 -3.83 9.96 1.53
C MET A 245 -2.49 10.57 1.92
N ILE A 246 -2.50 11.35 2.98
CA ILE A 246 -1.31 11.89 3.65
C ILE A 246 -1.14 11.10 4.95
N LEU A 247 0.04 10.52 5.13
CA LEU A 247 0.47 9.92 6.37
C LEU A 247 1.00 11.01 7.30
N VAL A 248 0.51 11.04 8.54
CA VAL A 248 0.92 11.99 9.56
C VAL A 248 1.34 11.23 10.80
N ILE A 249 2.48 11.58 11.40
CA ILE A 249 2.89 11.11 12.72
C ILE A 249 2.66 12.22 13.75
N VAL A 250 2.06 11.86 14.88
CA VAL A 250 1.59 12.81 15.91
C VAL A 250 2.11 12.48 17.30
N GLU A 251 2.24 13.49 18.16
CA GLU A 251 2.69 13.32 19.55
C GLU A 251 1.68 12.51 20.39
N SER A 252 0.39 12.71 20.16
CA SER A 252 -0.69 12.08 20.92
C SER A 252 -1.96 11.87 20.07
N ASP A 253 -2.87 11.00 20.52
CA ASP A 253 -4.06 10.62 19.74
C ASP A 253 -5.10 11.74 19.60
N GLU A 254 -5.02 12.76 20.46
CA GLU A 254 -5.86 13.96 20.47
C GLU A 254 -5.54 14.92 19.32
N ILE A 255 -4.35 14.81 18.72
CA ILE A 255 -3.94 15.64 17.59
C ILE A 255 -4.66 15.14 16.33
N LEU A 256 -5.24 16.09 15.58
CA LEU A 256 -6.09 15.81 14.41
C LEU A 256 -7.25 14.84 14.75
N PRO A 257 -8.19 15.24 15.62
CA PRO A 257 -9.23 14.35 16.15
C PRO A 257 -10.17 13.80 15.07
N ASP A 258 -10.39 14.57 13.99
CA ASP A 258 -11.23 14.15 12.86
C ASP A 258 -10.51 13.18 11.89
N SER A 259 -9.20 12.97 12.08
CA SER A 259 -8.39 12.09 11.25
C SER A 259 -8.36 10.67 11.79
N ARG A 260 -8.35 9.69 10.87
CA ARG A 260 -8.33 8.27 11.24
C ARG A 260 -6.98 7.88 11.82
N THR A 261 -6.96 7.41 13.07
CA THR A 261 -5.80 6.68 13.63
C THR A 261 -5.68 5.32 12.95
N VAL A 262 -4.45 4.95 12.60
CA VAL A 262 -4.17 3.64 12.00
C VAL A 262 -3.19 2.84 12.83
N SER A 263 -3.44 1.54 12.88
CA SER A 263 -2.63 0.56 13.60
C SER A 263 -2.44 -0.67 12.72
N SER A 264 -1.33 -1.37 12.91
CA SER A 264 -1.05 -2.55 12.11
C SER A 264 -2.01 -3.71 12.39
N THR A 265 -2.36 -4.44 11.35
CA THR A 265 -3.11 -5.69 11.41
C THR A 265 -2.26 -6.87 10.93
N GLY A 266 -2.81 -8.09 11.02
CA GLY A 266 -2.21 -9.27 10.41
C GLY A 266 -2.38 -9.30 8.90
N SER A 267 -1.83 -10.35 8.28
CA SER A 267 -1.96 -10.62 6.85
C SER A 267 -3.38 -11.05 6.46
N PHE A 268 -3.51 -11.51 5.22
CA PHE A 268 -4.74 -12.07 4.68
C PHE A 268 -5.24 -13.30 5.47
N SER A 269 -6.52 -13.62 5.31
CA SER A 269 -7.11 -14.90 5.73
C SER A 269 -7.77 -15.60 4.53
N PHE A 270 -7.77 -16.92 4.59
CA PHE A 270 -8.42 -17.82 3.63
C PHE A 270 -9.28 -18.81 4.41
N GLU A 271 -10.56 -18.90 4.06
CA GLU A 271 -11.53 -19.79 4.68
C GLU A 271 -12.20 -20.63 3.58
N GLU A 272 -12.35 -21.93 3.82
CA GLU A 272 -13.08 -22.85 2.95
C GLU A 272 -14.23 -23.47 3.75
N PHE A 273 -15.44 -23.33 3.23
CA PHE A 273 -16.68 -23.81 3.84
C PHE A 273 -17.17 -25.04 3.09
N SER A 274 -17.53 -26.07 3.86
CA SER A 274 -18.10 -27.34 3.38
C SER A 274 -19.44 -27.13 2.71
#